data_AF-A0A1W1I124-F1
#
_entry.id   AF-A0A1W1I124-F1
#
_cell.length_a   1.000
_cell.length_b   1.000
_cell.length_c   1.000
_cell.angle_alpha   90.00
_cell.angle_beta   90.00
_cell.angle_gamma   90.00
#
_symmetry.space_group_name_H-M   'P 1'
#
loop_
_entity.id
_entity.type
_entity.pdbx_description
1 polymer ?
#
loop_
_entity_poly.entity_id
_entity_poly.type
_entity_poly.pdbx_seq_one_letter_code
_entity_poly.pdbx_strand_id
1 'polypeptide(L)'
;MQLVIIVLSLLFAACSTLGNPVLDKKPTDWPPPTMTKAQLIQELGPPKSTSTRTIGGKQIEVLLWAYTKSVMFTSRSKILSVEFEGETMVDKVWSQTEK
;
A
#
# COMPACT_ATOMS: atom_id res chain seq x y z
N MET A 1 -4.79 -45.36 -2.80
CA MET A 1 -3.95 -44.20 -3.19
C MET A 1 -4.80 -42.92 -3.38
N GLN A 2 -5.76 -42.65 -2.49
CA GLN A 2 -6.68 -41.49 -2.61
C GLN A 2 -6.46 -40.43 -1.51
N LEU A 3 -5.94 -40.83 -0.34
CA LEU A 3 -5.74 -39.96 0.83
C LEU A 3 -4.62 -38.93 0.66
N VAL A 4 -3.61 -39.23 -0.17
CA VAL A 4 -2.43 -38.35 -0.36
C VAL A 4 -2.80 -37.05 -1.08
N ILE A 5 -3.83 -37.07 -1.93
CA ILE A 5 -4.24 -35.90 -2.73
C ILE A 5 -4.99 -34.87 -1.87
N ILE A 6 -5.69 -35.32 -0.83
CA ILE A 6 -6.49 -34.44 0.05
C ILE A 6 -5.58 -33.68 1.04
N VAL A 7 -4.53 -34.32 1.56
CA VAL A 7 -3.59 -33.67 2.48
C VAL A 7 -2.74 -32.61 1.76
N LEU A 8 -2.38 -32.84 0.49
CA LEU A 8 -1.57 -31.91 -0.29
C LEU A 8 -2.33 -30.63 -0.69
N SER A 9 -3.66 -30.69 -0.77
CA SER A 9 -4.51 -29.54 -1.10
C SER A 9 -4.89 -28.68 0.11
N LEU A 10 -4.78 -29.21 1.34
CA LEU A 10 -4.96 -28.45 2.58
C LEU A 10 -3.74 -27.60 2.97
N LEU A 11 -2.54 -27.94 2.48
CA LEU A 11 -1.31 -27.18 2.74
C LEU A 11 -1.15 -25.92 1.88
N PHE A 12 -1.94 -25.77 0.81
CA PHE A 12 -1.97 -24.55 -0.01
C PHE A 12 -2.88 -23.44 0.58
N ALA A 13 -3.40 -23.65 1.79
CA ALA A 13 -4.31 -22.71 2.43
C ALA A 13 -3.62 -21.42 2.88
N ALA A 14 -4.05 -20.32 2.24
CA ALA A 14 -4.06 -18.95 2.76
C ALA A 14 -2.72 -18.18 2.78
N CYS A 15 -2.02 -18.12 1.64
CA CYS A 15 -1.19 -16.96 1.31
C CYS A 15 -2.02 -16.01 0.44
N SER A 16 -2.55 -14.93 1.01
CA SER A 16 -3.26 -13.89 0.26
C SER A 16 -2.45 -12.60 0.26
N THR A 17 -2.36 -11.97 -0.91
CA THR A 17 -1.80 -10.64 -1.06
C THR A 17 -2.87 -9.73 -1.62
N LEU A 18 -3.00 -8.54 -1.04
CA LEU A 18 -3.96 -7.52 -1.45
C LEU A 18 -3.22 -6.19 -1.61
N GLY A 19 -3.49 -5.47 -2.71
CA GLY A 19 -2.87 -4.18 -2.98
C GLY A 19 -1.55 -4.27 -3.71
N ASN A 20 -0.69 -3.26 -3.60
CA ASN A 20 0.53 -3.19 -4.39
C ASN A 20 1.74 -3.80 -3.65
N PRO A 21 2.30 -4.94 -4.11
CA PRO A 21 3.47 -5.56 -3.47
C PRO A 21 4.75 -4.73 -3.54
N VAL A 22 4.85 -3.73 -4.42
CA VAL A 22 5.97 -2.78 -4.46
C VAL A 22 6.06 -2.04 -3.13
N LEU A 23 4.92 -1.72 -2.50
CA LEU A 23 4.84 -0.99 -1.24
C LEU A 23 5.51 -1.77 -0.09
N ASP A 24 5.48 -3.11 -0.12
CA ASP A 24 6.12 -3.97 0.89
C ASP A 24 7.64 -3.75 0.94
N LYS A 25 8.24 -3.54 -0.23
CA LYS A 25 9.69 -3.40 -0.42
C LYS A 25 10.19 -1.99 -0.17
N LYS A 26 9.31 -1.00 -0.06
CA LYS A 26 9.70 0.40 0.20
C LYS A 26 9.98 0.61 1.69
N PRO A 27 11.04 1.35 2.04
CA PRO A 27 11.32 1.74 3.40
C PRO A 27 10.39 2.87 3.85
N THR A 28 10.29 3.14 5.16
CA THR A 28 9.36 4.12 5.74
C THR A 28 9.75 5.59 5.48
N ASP A 29 10.98 5.85 5.06
CA ASP A 29 11.46 7.16 4.64
C ASP A 29 11.17 7.45 3.15
N TRP A 30 10.87 6.44 2.35
CA TRP A 30 10.35 6.62 0.98
C TRP A 30 8.87 7.07 1.05
N PRO A 31 8.27 7.78 0.08
CA PRO A 31 8.91 8.43 -1.05
C PRO A 31 9.68 9.70 -0.63
N PRO A 32 10.75 10.08 -1.35
CA PRO A 32 11.44 11.34 -1.08
C PRO A 32 10.50 12.54 -1.34
N PRO A 33 10.65 13.65 -0.62
CA PRO A 33 9.76 14.82 -0.75
C PRO A 33 9.84 15.49 -2.13
N THR A 34 10.89 15.23 -2.90
CA THR A 34 11.06 15.69 -4.28
C THR A 34 10.28 14.86 -5.30
N MET A 35 9.71 13.73 -4.89
CA MET A 35 8.94 12.86 -5.78
C MET A 35 7.59 13.50 -6.10
N THR A 36 7.28 13.60 -7.38
CA THR A 36 6.01 14.15 -7.86
C THR A 36 4.87 13.13 -7.73
N LYS A 37 3.63 13.63 -7.79
CA LYS A 37 2.43 12.79 -7.80
C LYS A 37 2.46 11.80 -8.97
N ALA A 38 2.79 12.28 -10.17
CA ALA A 38 2.88 11.43 -11.36
C ALA A 38 3.89 10.30 -11.21
N GLN A 39 5.08 10.58 -10.64
CA GLN A 39 6.10 9.55 -10.38
C GLN A 39 5.61 8.51 -9.37
N LEU A 40 4.90 8.94 -8.31
CA LEU A 40 4.36 8.03 -7.32
C LEU A 40 3.33 7.08 -7.92
N ILE A 41 2.43 7.59 -8.76
CA ILE A 41 1.42 6.79 -9.46
C ILE A 41 2.09 5.86 -10.49
N GLN A 42 3.17 6.29 -11.13
CA GLN A 42 3.92 5.44 -12.04
C GLN A 42 4.60 4.26 -11.31
N GLU A 43 5.18 4.49 -10.13
CA GLU A 43 5.83 3.43 -9.37
C GLU A 43 4.84 2.51 -8.63
N LEU A 44 3.78 3.07 -8.06
CA LEU A 44 2.82 2.33 -7.23
C LEU A 44 1.52 1.97 -7.96
N GLY A 45 1.35 2.38 -9.22
CA GLY A 45 0.06 2.32 -9.87
C GLY A 45 -0.98 3.25 -9.20
N PRO A 46 -2.26 3.11 -9.59
CA PRO A 46 -3.32 3.95 -9.06
C PRO A 46 -3.48 3.75 -7.54
N PRO A 47 -3.77 4.83 -6.79
CA PRO A 47 -4.05 4.73 -5.36
C PRO A 47 -5.32 3.92 -5.10
N LYS A 48 -5.40 3.31 -3.92
CA LYS A 48 -6.61 2.65 -3.45
C LYS A 48 -7.72 3.64 -3.11
N SER A 49 -7.36 4.82 -2.63
CA SER A 49 -8.31 5.89 -2.35
C SER A 49 -7.68 7.24 -2.64
N THR A 50 -8.50 8.17 -3.12
CA THR A 50 -8.13 9.56 -3.35
C THR A 50 -9.16 10.44 -2.66
N SER A 51 -8.70 11.45 -1.93
CA SER A 51 -9.56 12.44 -1.30
C SER A 51 -9.02 13.83 -1.60
N THR A 52 -9.90 14.80 -1.78
CA THR A 52 -9.51 16.19 -2.00
C THR A 52 -10.13 17.04 -0.91
N ARG A 53 -9.33 17.94 -0.32
CA ARG A 53 -9.78 18.89 0.70
C ARG A 53 -9.21 20.27 0.41
N THR A 54 -9.99 21.30 0.71
CA THR A 54 -9.55 22.68 0.56
C THR A 54 -9.17 23.24 1.93
N ILE A 55 -7.92 23.67 2.10
CA ILE A 55 -7.41 24.23 3.35
C ILE A 55 -6.78 25.59 3.03
N GLY A 56 -7.30 26.67 3.64
CA GLY A 56 -6.76 28.02 3.43
C GLY A 56 -6.79 28.49 1.96
N GLY A 57 -7.78 28.05 1.18
CA GLY A 57 -7.89 28.36 -0.25
C GLY A 57 -7.01 27.49 -1.17
N LYS A 58 -6.18 26.62 -0.60
CA LYS A 58 -5.36 25.66 -1.36
C LYS A 58 -6.06 24.32 -1.47
N GLN A 59 -5.96 23.68 -2.64
CA GLN A 59 -6.49 22.35 -2.87
C GLN A 59 -5.41 21.32 -2.51
N ILE A 60 -5.69 20.51 -1.49
CA ILE A 60 -4.85 19.41 -1.05
C ILE A 60 -5.49 18.10 -1.47
N GLU A 61 -4.72 17.25 -2.13
CA GLU A 61 -5.13 15.92 -2.55
C GLU A 61 -4.38 14.87 -1.74
N VAL A 62 -5.13 13.97 -1.12
CA VAL A 62 -4.61 12.88 -0.30
C VAL A 62 -4.77 11.57 -1.07
N LEU A 63 -3.66 10.91 -1.35
CA LEU A 63 -3.58 9.64 -2.07
C LEU A 63 -3.17 8.53 -1.11
N LEU A 64 -3.91 7.43 -1.11
CA LEU A 64 -3.68 6.31 -0.22
C LEU A 64 -3.38 5.04 -1.00
N TRP A 65 -2.24 4.42 -0.70
CA TRP A 65 -1.89 3.07 -1.12
C TRP A 65 -1.85 2.15 0.10
N ALA A 66 -2.34 0.94 -0.08
CA ALA A 66 -2.30 -0.09 0.94
C ALA A 66 -1.82 -1.40 0.32
N TYR A 67 -1.06 -2.15 1.11
CA TYR A 67 -0.64 -3.50 0.83
C TYR A 67 -0.82 -4.35 2.08
N THR A 68 -1.45 -5.51 1.93
CA THR A 68 -1.59 -6.49 2.99
C THR A 68 -1.16 -7.85 2.46
N LYS A 69 -0.29 -8.52 3.20
CA LYS A 69 0.11 -9.90 2.99
C LYS A 69 -0.28 -10.72 4.21
N SER A 70 -1.07 -11.76 4.00
CA SER A 70 -1.42 -12.71 5.04
C SER A 70 -0.86 -14.08 4.67
N VAL A 71 -0.18 -14.74 5.60
CA VAL A 71 0.36 -16.09 5.46
C VAL A 71 -0.04 -16.88 6.70
N MET A 72 -0.93 -17.86 6.52
CA MET A 72 -1.54 -18.65 7.61
C MET A 72 -2.14 -17.75 8.71
N PHE A 73 -1.42 -17.59 9.83
CA PHE A 73 -1.83 -16.84 11.02
C PHE A 73 -1.13 -15.48 11.17
N THR A 74 -0.21 -15.17 10.27
CA THR A 74 0.52 -13.90 10.28
C THR A 74 -0.03 -12.97 9.22
N SER A 75 -0.19 -11.69 9.55
CA SER A 75 -0.57 -10.66 8.60
C SER A 75 0.33 -9.44 8.74
N ARG A 76 0.80 -8.94 7.61
CA ARG A 76 1.58 -7.72 7.51
C ARG A 76 0.84 -6.75 6.62
N SER A 77 0.56 -5.56 7.12
CA SER A 77 -0.04 -4.48 6.36
C SER A 77 0.88 -3.27 6.34
N LYS A 78 0.99 -2.65 5.17
CA LYS A 78 1.63 -1.35 4.98
C LYS A 78 0.64 -0.41 4.30
N ILE A 79 0.53 0.79 4.83
CA ILE A 79 -0.30 1.84 4.29
C ILE A 79 0.57 3.08 4.14
N LEU A 80 0.50 3.69 2.97
CA LEU A 80 1.12 4.96 2.65
C LEU A 80 0.01 5.96 2.30
N SER A 81 -0.06 7.05 3.04
CA SER A 81 -0.86 8.21 2.72
C SER A 81 0.07 9.34 2.32
N VAL A 82 -0.16 9.98 1.18
CA VAL A 82 0.64 11.12 0.70
C VAL A 82 -0.28 12.27 0.38
N GLU A 83 0.07 13.45 0.86
CA GLU A 83 -0.64 14.68 0.59
C GLU A 83 0.10 15.50 -0.46
N PHE A 84 -0.65 16.00 -1.45
CA PHE A 84 -0.16 16.80 -2.55
C PHE A 84 -0.89 18.14 -2.64
N GLU A 85 -0.15 19.19 -2.93
CA GLU A 85 -0.68 20.47 -3.42
C GLU A 85 -0.30 20.56 -4.90
N GLY A 86 -1.23 20.19 -5.78
CA GLY A 86 -0.92 19.98 -7.20
C GLY A 86 0.01 18.78 -7.40
N GLU A 87 1.22 19.02 -7.91
CA GLU A 87 2.25 17.98 -8.11
C GLU A 87 3.28 17.90 -6.97
N THR A 88 3.24 18.84 -6.03
CA THR A 88 4.22 18.95 -4.93
C THR A 88 3.75 18.17 -3.71
N MET A 89 4.58 17.27 -3.20
CA MET A 89 4.32 16.56 -1.96
C MET A 89 4.43 17.51 -0.76
N VAL A 90 3.37 17.56 0.04
CA VAL A 90 3.28 18.41 1.23
C VAL A 90 3.56 17.58 2.48
N ASP A 91 3.02 16.37 2.54
CA ASP A 91 3.19 15.48 3.68
C ASP A 91 3.10 14.01 3.26
N LYS A 92 3.60 13.12 4.10
CA LYS A 92 3.45 11.67 3.96
C LYS A 92 3.36 11.00 5.32
N VAL A 93 2.53 9.97 5.39
CA VAL A 93 2.34 9.17 6.58
C VAL A 93 2.44 7.70 6.22
N TRP A 94 3.28 6.99 6.97
CA TRP A 94 3.34 5.53 6.94
C TRP A 94 2.65 4.92 8.13
N SER A 95 1.97 3.81 7.86
CA SER A 95 1.54 2.88 8.89
C SER A 95 1.98 1.48 8.50
N GLN A 96 2.62 0.78 9.42
CA GLN A 96 2.95 -0.64 9.29
C GLN A 96 2.36 -1.37 10.48
N THR A 97 1.65 -2.46 10.21
CA THR A 97 1.06 -3.33 11.22
C THR A 97 1.46 -4.75 10.93
N GLU A 98 1.98 -5.44 11.94
CA GLU A 98 2.30 -6.87 11.91
C GLU A 98 1.52 -7.53 13.03
N LYS A 99 0.76 -8.59 12.69
CA LYS A 99 -0.04 -9.40 13.62
C LYS A 99 0.25 -10.87 13.41
#